data_AF-A0A6P8GE36-F1
#
_entry.id   AF-A0A6P8GE36-F1
#
_cell.length_a   1.000
_cell.length_b   1.000
_cell.length_c   1.000
_cell.angle_alpha   90.00
_cell.angle_beta   90.00
_cell.angle_gamma   90.00
#
_symmetry.space_group_name_H-M   'P 1'
#
loop_
_entity.id
_entity.type
_entity.pdbx_description
1 polymer ?
#
loop_
_entity_poly.entity_id
_entity_poly.type
_entity_poly.pdbx_seq_one_letter_code
_entity_poly.pdbx_strand_id
1 'polypeptide(L)'
;MLTLSWAFQQTYPAEAADMSLSIPLLVLTNHFLLVWCAAVGLNQQDDAPVLELSFQSLDYRNILHWKLQPSTSDVVLFSVQYKIYGDKQWTDVRHCQNISQLQCDLSKETSDPREWYYARVQVSTNGEQSEWALSSRFHPQWESSFSPPQIRLNVTQQSIVVRVRPPRTPLRRADGRRIPVTKYQRLNFRIYLTHDNIEEEQHEIEDCTKELMILNLNPRTTFCLQAETLVARRGQVSPRGPKTCVTTL
;
A
#
# COMPACT_ATOMS: atom_id res chain seq x y z
N MET A 1 -69.78 -10.12 40.31
CA MET A 1 -69.14 -11.02 41.27
C MET A 1 -67.69 -10.60 41.41
N LEU A 2 -67.36 -9.99 42.56
CA LEU A 2 -66.07 -9.95 43.30
C LEU A 2 -64.76 -9.86 42.48
N THR A 3 -64.07 -8.70 42.36
CA THR A 3 -63.14 -7.99 43.28
C THR A 3 -61.87 -8.73 43.71
N LEU A 4 -60.71 -8.12 43.44
CA LEU A 4 -59.56 -7.77 44.33
C LEU A 4 -58.33 -7.43 43.42
N SER A 5 -57.86 -6.18 43.18
CA SER A 5 -57.01 -5.27 44.00
C SER A 5 -55.81 -5.99 44.69
N TRP A 6 -54.55 -5.54 44.68
CA TRP A 6 -53.89 -4.23 44.91
C TRP A 6 -52.49 -4.22 44.21
N ALA A 7 -52.04 -3.16 43.51
CA ALA A 7 -51.43 -1.89 43.94
C ALA A 7 -49.99 -1.99 44.49
N PHE A 8 -49.05 -1.24 43.89
CA PHE A 8 -48.00 -0.52 44.63
C PHE A 8 -47.62 0.77 43.89
N GLN A 9 -47.44 1.81 44.71
CA GLN A 9 -47.54 3.23 44.43
C GLN A 9 -46.20 3.87 44.00
N GLN A 10 -46.32 4.94 43.21
CA GLN A 10 -45.35 6.02 42.93
C GLN A 10 -44.71 6.64 44.19
N THR A 11 -43.58 7.34 43.99
CA THR A 11 -43.50 8.81 44.23
C THR A 11 -42.16 9.39 43.74
N TYR A 12 -42.23 10.41 42.87
CA TYR A 12 -41.24 11.49 42.74
C TYR A 12 -42.01 12.81 42.88
N PRO A 13 -41.56 13.79 43.66
CA PRO A 13 -42.21 15.09 43.71
C PRO A 13 -41.64 16.04 42.65
N ALA A 14 -42.56 16.82 42.10
CA ALA A 14 -42.31 18.04 41.35
C ALA A 14 -42.41 19.23 42.31
N GLU A 15 -41.61 20.27 42.10
CA GLU A 15 -41.97 21.61 42.56
C GLU A 15 -41.28 22.67 41.68
N ALA A 16 -42.11 23.50 41.07
CA ALA A 16 -41.75 24.74 40.40
C ALA A 16 -42.58 25.84 41.06
N ALA A 17 -41.94 26.92 41.50
CA ALA A 17 -42.62 28.15 41.87
C ALA A 17 -41.69 29.37 41.72
N ASP A 18 -42.11 30.21 40.78
CA ASP A 18 -42.28 31.67 40.88
C ASP A 18 -41.13 32.69 40.88
N MET A 19 -41.54 33.84 40.34
CA MET A 19 -40.80 34.93 39.72
C MET A 19 -40.83 36.17 40.60
N SER A 20 -39.70 36.83 40.87
CA SER A 20 -39.70 38.25 41.25
C SER A 20 -38.33 38.92 41.04
N LEU A 21 -38.35 40.03 40.30
CA LEU A 21 -37.26 40.99 40.08
C LEU A 21 -36.79 41.67 41.37
N SER A 22 -35.47 41.93 41.46
CA SER A 22 -34.87 43.14 42.08
C SER A 22 -33.35 43.16 41.85
N ILE A 23 -32.84 44.10 41.04
CA ILE A 23 -31.42 44.44 40.95
C ILE A 23 -31.16 45.66 41.84
N PRO A 24 -30.11 45.66 42.66
CA PRO A 24 -29.29 46.85 42.76
C PRO A 24 -27.78 46.57 42.57
N LEU A 25 -27.12 47.61 42.09
CA LEU A 25 -25.73 47.71 41.65
C LEU A 25 -24.77 48.12 42.80
N LEU A 26 -23.47 47.82 42.60
CA LEU A 26 -22.26 48.30 43.32
C LEU A 26 -21.97 47.54 44.63
N VAL A 27 -20.75 47.04 44.92
CA VAL A 27 -19.48 47.78 45.03
C VAL A 27 -18.27 46.83 44.83
N LEU A 28 -17.24 47.32 44.13
CA LEU A 28 -15.92 46.71 43.94
C LEU A 28 -15.15 46.57 45.26
N THR A 29 -14.66 45.37 45.59
CA THR A 29 -13.41 45.24 46.34
C THR A 29 -12.55 44.13 45.75
N ASN A 30 -11.45 44.57 45.15
CA ASN A 30 -10.38 43.78 44.59
C ASN A 30 -9.51 43.27 45.76
N HIS A 31 -9.56 41.98 46.06
CA HIS A 31 -8.56 41.33 46.91
C HIS A 31 -7.89 40.20 46.14
N PHE A 32 -6.65 40.49 45.73
CA PHE A 32 -5.63 39.57 45.25
C PHE A 32 -5.60 38.30 46.11
N LEU A 33 -6.07 37.18 45.55
CA LEU A 33 -5.72 35.85 46.01
C LEU A 33 -4.77 35.24 44.98
N LEU A 34 -3.48 35.22 45.33
CA LEU A 34 -2.45 34.48 44.61
C LEU A 34 -2.77 32.99 44.72
N VAL A 35 -3.47 32.46 43.71
CA VAL A 35 -3.64 31.02 43.55
C VAL A 35 -2.30 30.45 43.12
N TRP A 36 -1.68 29.72 44.03
CA TRP A 36 -0.51 28.90 43.77
C TRP A 36 -0.97 27.73 42.89
N CYS A 37 -0.86 27.88 41.56
CA CYS A 37 -0.92 26.75 40.67
C CYS A 37 0.32 25.91 40.93
N ALA A 38 0.18 24.83 41.70
CA ALA A 38 1.13 23.73 41.66
C ALA A 38 1.25 23.31 40.19
N ALA A 39 2.41 23.54 39.61
CA ALA A 39 2.74 23.02 38.30
C ALA A 39 2.67 21.49 38.41
N VAL A 40 1.55 20.91 37.98
CA VAL A 40 1.52 19.52 37.56
C VAL A 40 2.54 19.48 36.44
N GLY A 41 3.67 18.83 36.69
CA GLY A 41 4.71 18.63 35.70
C GLY A 41 4.05 18.15 34.43
N LEU A 42 4.21 18.91 33.35
CA LEU A 42 4.03 18.37 32.01
C LEU A 42 4.95 17.15 31.98
N ASN A 43 4.37 15.95 32.04
CA ASN A 43 5.08 14.77 31.60
C ASN A 43 5.61 15.15 30.23
N GLN A 44 6.93 15.22 30.13
CA GLN A 44 7.64 15.40 28.90
C GLN A 44 7.20 14.21 28.05
N GLN A 45 6.24 14.45 27.16
CA GLN A 45 5.87 13.50 26.13
C GLN A 45 7.13 13.41 25.28
N ASP A 46 7.96 12.43 25.59
CA ASP A 46 9.15 12.14 24.81
C ASP A 46 8.65 11.88 23.39
N ASP A 47 9.06 12.76 22.48
CA ASP A 47 8.46 12.86 21.15
C ASP A 47 8.88 11.59 20.39
N ALA A 48 7.97 10.60 20.36
CA ALA A 48 8.23 9.31 19.75
C ALA A 48 8.71 9.53 18.30
N PRO A 49 9.71 8.76 17.81
CA PRO A 49 10.26 8.97 16.49
C PRO A 49 9.15 8.89 15.44
N VAL A 50 8.93 10.01 14.73
CA VAL A 50 7.94 10.09 13.65
C VAL A 50 8.45 9.27 12.47
N LEU A 51 7.88 8.07 12.29
CA LEU A 51 8.15 7.22 11.14
C LEU A 51 7.11 7.45 10.05
N GLU A 52 7.57 7.82 8.86
CA GLU A 52 6.72 7.85 7.65
C GLU A 52 6.78 6.50 6.95
N LEU A 53 5.70 5.70 7.07
CA LEU A 53 5.60 4.37 6.46
C LEU A 53 4.93 4.43 5.09
N SER A 54 5.50 3.74 4.11
CA SER A 54 4.90 3.60 2.78
C SER A 54 5.16 2.23 2.17
N PHE A 55 4.15 1.67 1.51
CA PHE A 55 4.32 0.48 0.68
C PHE A 55 4.76 0.87 -0.71
N GLN A 56 5.75 0.15 -1.23
CA GLN A 56 6.12 0.15 -2.65
C GLN A 56 5.83 -1.23 -3.22
N SER A 57 5.11 -1.28 -4.33
CA SER A 57 4.68 -2.53 -4.94
C SER A 57 4.94 -2.57 -6.44
N LEU A 58 5.75 -3.54 -6.86
CA LEU A 58 6.07 -3.81 -8.27
C LEU A 58 6.01 -5.33 -8.53
N ASP A 59 5.19 -5.76 -9.49
CA ASP A 59 4.98 -7.17 -9.82
C ASP A 59 4.57 -8.03 -8.61
N TYR A 60 3.78 -7.46 -7.69
CA TYR A 60 3.46 -8.03 -6.37
C TYR A 60 4.67 -8.31 -5.46
N ARG A 61 5.81 -7.69 -5.75
CA ARG A 61 6.86 -7.50 -4.76
C ARG A 61 6.48 -6.31 -3.87
N ASN A 62 6.13 -6.58 -2.62
CA ASN A 62 5.50 -5.61 -1.73
C ASN A 62 6.48 -5.31 -0.59
N ILE A 63 7.11 -4.14 -0.63
CA ILE A 63 8.13 -3.73 0.33
C ILE A 63 7.59 -2.56 1.14
N LEU A 64 7.61 -2.69 2.45
CA LEU A 64 7.34 -1.59 3.37
C LEU A 64 8.63 -0.81 3.57
N HIS A 65 8.59 0.49 3.35
CA HIS A 65 9.68 1.43 3.61
C HIS A 65 9.28 2.38 4.72
N TRP A 66 10.27 2.80 5.52
CA TRP A 66 10.09 3.89 6.47
C TRP A 66 11.27 4.84 6.45
N LYS A 67 11.02 6.09 6.81
CA LYS A 67 12.06 7.10 7.04
C LYS A 67 12.10 7.42 8.52
N LEU A 68 13.31 7.48 9.06
CA LEU A 68 13.58 7.98 10.39
C LEU A 68 14.00 9.45 10.25
N GLN A 69 13.34 10.35 10.97
CA GLN A 69 13.88 11.70 11.12
C GLN A 69 15.23 11.61 11.86
N PRO A 70 16.24 12.42 11.50
CA PRO A 70 17.58 12.26 12.04
C PRO A 70 17.56 12.41 13.57
N SER A 71 17.69 11.29 14.28
CA SER A 71 18.08 11.25 15.68
C SER A 71 19.57 10.90 15.77
N THR A 72 20.17 11.27 16.89
CA THR A 72 21.60 11.12 17.20
C THR A 72 22.10 9.67 17.06
N SER A 73 23.43 9.52 17.10
CA SER A 73 24.27 8.33 16.83
C SER A 73 23.97 7.07 17.68
N ASP A 74 22.70 6.67 17.81
CA ASP A 74 22.25 5.54 18.59
C ASP A 74 22.06 4.29 17.72
N VAL A 75 22.19 3.12 18.35
CA VAL A 75 21.84 1.85 17.69
C VAL A 75 20.32 1.78 17.61
N VAL A 76 19.80 1.90 16.38
CA VAL A 76 18.37 1.86 16.09
C VAL A 76 18.04 0.54 15.38
N LEU A 77 17.18 -0.27 16.02
CA LEU A 77 16.63 -1.50 15.45
C LEU A 77 15.13 -1.35 15.21
N PHE A 78 14.61 -2.08 14.23
CA PHE A 78 13.21 -2.04 13.84
C PHE A 78 12.58 -3.42 13.91
N SER A 79 11.33 -3.45 14.34
CA SER A 79 10.50 -4.65 14.36
C SER A 79 9.21 -4.39 13.60
N VAL A 80 8.84 -5.31 12.70
CA VAL A 80 7.69 -5.15 11.80
C VAL A 80 6.61 -6.15 12.12
N GLN A 81 5.37 -5.67 12.21
CA GLN A 81 4.18 -6.50 12.28
C GLN A 81 3.23 -6.19 11.13
N TYR A 82 2.39 -7.15 10.79
CA TYR A 82 1.33 -6.98 9.79
C TYR A 82 0.02 -7.60 10.26
N LYS A 83 -1.07 -7.20 9.60
CA LYS A 83 -2.36 -7.87 9.71
C LYS A 83 -3.21 -7.65 8.47
N ILE A 84 -4.19 -8.52 8.28
CA ILE A 84 -5.24 -8.34 7.28
C ILE A 84 -6.32 -7.41 7.85
N TYR A 85 -6.93 -6.59 7.02
CA TYR A 85 -8.03 -5.71 7.41
C TYR A 85 -9.18 -6.54 7.98
N GLY A 86 -9.69 -6.13 9.14
CA GLY A 86 -10.70 -6.87 9.89
C GLY A 86 -10.11 -7.76 10.99
N ASP A 87 -8.83 -8.14 10.90
CA ASP A 87 -8.17 -8.90 11.95
C ASP A 87 -7.92 -8.04 13.19
N LYS A 88 -8.12 -8.67 14.34
CA LYS A 88 -7.86 -8.07 15.66
C LYS A 88 -6.40 -8.18 16.07
N GLN A 89 -5.75 -9.29 15.71
CA GLN A 89 -4.39 -9.61 16.16
C GLN A 89 -3.36 -9.17 15.13
N TRP A 90 -2.20 -8.76 15.62
CA TRP A 90 -1.02 -8.47 14.80
C TRP A 90 -0.11 -9.70 14.75
N THR A 91 0.57 -9.89 13.62
CA THR A 91 1.52 -10.99 13.42
C THR A 91 2.91 -10.45 13.14
N ASP A 92 3.92 -11.00 13.80
CA ASP A 92 5.33 -10.66 13.57
C ASP A 92 5.79 -11.10 12.18
N VAL A 93 6.42 -10.17 11.47
CA VAL A 93 7.19 -10.49 10.27
C VAL A 93 8.55 -11.01 10.75
N ARG A 94 8.69 -12.33 10.84
CA ARG A 94 9.82 -12.99 11.54
C ARG A 94 11.21 -12.55 11.04
N HIS A 95 11.38 -12.35 9.74
CA HIS A 95 12.66 -11.92 9.16
C HIS A 95 12.91 -10.41 9.27
N CYS A 96 11.97 -9.66 9.84
CA CYS A 96 12.06 -8.22 10.06
C CYS A 96 11.86 -7.86 11.53
N GLN A 97 12.38 -8.70 12.43
CA GLN A 97 12.49 -8.38 13.86
C GLN A 97 13.91 -7.93 14.16
N ASN A 98 14.05 -6.84 14.91
CA ASN A 98 15.33 -6.26 15.31
C ASN A 98 16.30 -6.04 14.14
N ILE A 99 15.81 -5.52 13.03
CA ILE A 99 16.58 -5.23 11.81
C ILE A 99 17.08 -3.78 11.81
N SER A 100 18.23 -3.51 11.19
CA SER A 100 18.74 -2.13 11.02
C SER A 100 18.31 -1.50 9.70
N GLN A 101 17.77 -2.30 8.79
CA GLN A 101 17.28 -1.84 7.49
C GLN A 101 16.03 -0.99 7.66
N LEU A 102 15.90 0.07 6.85
CA LEU A 102 14.73 0.96 6.78
C LEU A 102 13.61 0.43 5.85
N GLN A 103 13.63 -0.87 5.60
CA GLN A 103 12.67 -1.52 4.73
C GLN A 103 12.51 -3.00 5.10
N CYS A 104 11.35 -3.56 4.80
CA CYS A 104 11.07 -4.98 4.95
C CYS A 104 10.26 -5.49 3.75
N ASP A 105 10.65 -6.64 3.19
CA ASP A 105 9.89 -7.31 2.14
C ASP A 105 8.76 -8.11 2.78
N LEU A 106 7.51 -7.71 2.53
CA LEU A 106 6.28 -8.32 3.06
C LEU A 106 5.55 -9.15 1.98
N SER A 107 6.20 -9.51 0.87
CA SER A 107 5.54 -10.22 -0.23
C SER A 107 4.93 -11.56 0.15
N LYS A 108 5.47 -12.23 1.17
CA LYS A 108 4.93 -13.52 1.63
C LYS A 108 3.68 -13.29 2.49
N GLU A 109 3.76 -12.29 3.36
CA GLU A 109 2.73 -11.86 4.30
C GLU A 109 1.53 -11.26 3.56
N THR A 110 1.78 -10.61 2.42
CA THR A 110 0.78 -9.97 1.54
C THR A 110 0.49 -10.80 0.28
N SER A 111 0.57 -12.13 0.39
CA SER A 111 0.53 -13.04 -0.75
C SER A 111 -0.85 -13.20 -1.39
N ASP A 112 -1.95 -12.93 -0.67
CA ASP A 112 -3.28 -12.79 -1.29
C ASP A 112 -3.48 -11.34 -1.75
N PRO A 113 -3.51 -11.08 -3.06
CA PRO A 113 -3.57 -9.72 -3.57
C PRO A 113 -4.95 -9.07 -3.48
N ARG A 114 -5.98 -9.81 -3.07
CA ARG A 114 -7.37 -9.36 -2.94
C ARG A 114 -7.68 -8.80 -1.54
N GLU A 115 -6.78 -9.03 -0.60
CA GLU A 115 -6.92 -8.57 0.78
C GLU A 115 -6.37 -7.16 0.94
N TRP A 116 -6.87 -6.48 1.97
CA TRP A 116 -6.32 -5.22 2.44
C TRP A 116 -5.43 -5.50 3.64
N TYR A 117 -4.27 -4.85 3.71
CA TYR A 117 -3.28 -5.06 4.76
C TYR A 117 -2.97 -3.77 5.49
N TYR A 118 -2.57 -3.92 6.74
CA TYR A 118 -1.81 -2.92 7.47
C TYR A 118 -0.48 -3.51 7.87
N ALA A 119 0.54 -2.66 7.94
CA ALA A 119 1.77 -2.96 8.63
C ALA A 119 2.05 -1.90 9.69
N ARG A 120 2.85 -2.26 10.68
CA ARG A 120 3.35 -1.32 11.68
C ARG A 120 4.79 -1.61 12.01
N VAL A 121 5.52 -0.56 12.36
CA VAL A 121 6.94 -0.61 12.68
C VAL A 121 7.14 -0.04 14.08
N GLN A 122 7.93 -0.73 14.88
CA GLN A 122 8.39 -0.26 16.19
C GLN A 122 9.88 -0.02 16.11
N VAL A 123 10.33 1.07 16.72
CA VAL A 123 11.74 1.42 16.86
C VAL A 123 12.22 0.94 18.22
N SER A 124 13.40 0.34 18.27
CA SER A 124 14.13 0.09 19.50
C SER A 124 15.46 0.84 19.49
N THR A 125 15.62 1.74 20.46
CA THR A 125 16.83 2.56 20.64
C THR A 125 17.40 2.25 22.01
N ASN A 126 18.64 1.75 22.07
CA ASN A 126 19.31 1.40 23.34
C ASN A 126 18.48 0.50 24.28
N GLY A 127 17.61 -0.36 23.71
CA GLY A 127 16.74 -1.28 24.45
C GLY A 127 15.36 -0.73 24.82
N GLU A 128 15.13 0.57 24.64
CA GLU A 128 13.81 1.20 24.82
C GLU A 128 13.01 1.10 23.53
N GLN A 129 11.71 0.84 23.63
CA GLN A 129 10.82 0.64 22.49
C GLN A 129 9.88 1.83 22.33
N SER A 130 9.75 2.32 21.09
CA SER A 130 8.78 3.35 20.74
C SER A 130 7.35 2.80 20.70
N GLU A 131 6.39 3.72 20.60
CA GLU A 131 5.06 3.39 20.08
C GLU A 131 5.16 2.82 18.65
N TRP A 132 4.13 2.06 18.28
CA TRP A 132 4.03 1.49 16.94
C TRP A 132 3.58 2.53 15.92
N ALA A 133 4.39 2.77 14.90
CA ALA A 133 4.00 3.57 13.75
C ALA A 133 3.19 2.73 12.75
N LEU A 134 2.00 3.18 12.38
CA LEU A 134 1.06 2.45 11.51
C LEU A 134 1.18 2.91 10.05
N SER A 135 1.15 1.97 9.11
CA SER A 135 1.09 2.28 7.67
C SER A 135 -0.31 2.72 7.25
N SER A 136 -0.41 3.38 6.09
CA SER A 136 -1.67 3.42 5.36
C SER A 136 -2.15 2.01 5.01
N ARG A 137 -3.46 1.86 4.76
CA ARG A 137 -4.04 0.60 4.29
C ARG A 137 -3.52 0.30 2.88
N PHE A 138 -3.05 -0.92 2.66
CA PHE A 138 -2.44 -1.35 1.41
C PHE A 138 -3.24 -2.49 0.75
N HIS A 139 -3.53 -2.38 -0.55
CA HIS A 139 -4.21 -3.41 -1.33
C HIS A 139 -3.40 -3.78 -2.58
N PRO A 140 -2.70 -4.94 -2.59
CA PRO A 140 -1.75 -5.27 -3.65
C PRO A 140 -2.36 -5.23 -5.05
N GLN A 141 -3.58 -5.74 -5.28
CA GLN A 141 -4.19 -5.73 -6.62
C GLN A 141 -4.51 -4.32 -7.14
N TRP A 142 -4.71 -3.33 -6.25
CA TRP A 142 -5.04 -1.95 -6.62
C TRP A 142 -3.84 -1.02 -6.63
N GLU A 143 -2.78 -1.36 -5.90
CA GLU A 143 -1.63 -0.48 -5.68
C GLU A 143 -0.33 -1.02 -6.32
N SER A 144 -0.29 -2.28 -6.74
CA SER A 144 0.89 -2.82 -7.44
C SER A 144 0.98 -2.24 -8.85
N SER A 145 2.19 -1.76 -9.18
CA SER A 145 2.59 -1.46 -10.54
C SER A 145 3.17 -2.71 -11.20
N PHE A 146 3.26 -2.74 -12.53
CA PHE A 146 3.78 -3.90 -13.26
C PHE A 146 4.89 -3.49 -14.20
N SER A 147 5.92 -4.33 -14.27
CA SER A 147 7.03 -4.16 -15.20
C SER A 147 6.59 -4.43 -16.64
N PRO A 148 7.31 -3.93 -17.67
CA PRO A 148 7.07 -4.34 -19.04
C PRO A 148 7.31 -5.85 -19.22
N PRO A 149 6.66 -6.50 -20.20
CA PRO A 149 6.89 -7.91 -20.45
C PRO A 149 8.25 -8.13 -21.13
N GLN A 150 8.78 -9.35 -21.00
CA GLN A 150 9.91 -9.77 -21.82
C GLN A 150 9.39 -10.25 -23.16
N ILE A 151 9.99 -9.78 -24.26
CA ILE A 151 9.67 -10.24 -25.61
C ILE A 151 10.77 -11.15 -26.15
N ARG A 152 10.38 -12.17 -26.92
CA ARG A 152 11.29 -12.98 -27.73
C ARG A 152 10.80 -12.97 -29.17
N LEU A 153 11.72 -12.78 -30.09
CA LEU A 153 11.41 -12.60 -31.51
C LEU A 153 11.91 -13.82 -32.28
N ASN A 154 11.04 -14.38 -33.10
CA ASN A 154 11.41 -15.35 -34.13
C ASN A 154 11.11 -14.72 -35.48
N VAL A 155 12.09 -14.76 -36.37
CA VAL A 155 12.03 -14.04 -37.65
C VAL A 155 11.86 -15.02 -38.79
N THR A 156 11.12 -14.61 -39.80
CA THR A 156 10.97 -15.29 -41.09
C THR A 156 11.26 -14.29 -42.22
N GLN A 157 11.07 -14.68 -43.48
CA GLN A 157 11.33 -13.81 -44.63
C GLN A 157 10.47 -12.53 -44.67
N GLN A 158 9.21 -12.60 -44.22
CA GLN A 158 8.25 -11.49 -44.28
C GLN A 158 7.41 -11.33 -43.01
N SER A 159 7.81 -11.97 -41.91
CA SER A 159 7.09 -11.87 -40.65
C SER A 159 7.98 -11.99 -39.43
N ILE A 160 7.54 -11.38 -38.34
CA ILE A 160 8.13 -11.50 -37.01
C ILE A 160 7.09 -12.08 -36.08
N VAL A 161 7.42 -13.20 -35.44
CA VAL A 161 6.61 -13.79 -34.36
C VAL A 161 7.15 -13.29 -33.03
N VAL A 162 6.32 -12.52 -32.33
CA VAL A 162 6.59 -11.92 -31.03
C VAL A 162 5.99 -12.80 -29.94
N ARG A 163 6.85 -13.43 -29.15
CA ARG A 163 6.46 -14.20 -27.96
C ARG A 163 6.57 -13.32 -26.72
N VAL A 164 5.44 -13.09 -26.06
CA VAL A 164 5.37 -12.22 -24.89
C VAL A 164 5.39 -13.07 -23.62
N ARG A 165 6.24 -12.66 -22.68
CA ARG A 165 6.37 -13.28 -21.35
C ARG A 165 6.02 -12.25 -20.28
N PRO A 166 4.88 -12.43 -19.59
CA PRO A 166 4.48 -11.54 -18.52
C PRO A 166 5.51 -11.47 -17.39
N PRO A 167 5.54 -10.36 -16.64
CA PRO A 167 6.27 -10.27 -15.38
C PRO A 167 5.87 -11.36 -14.38
N ARG A 168 6.70 -11.57 -13.37
CA ARG A 168 6.50 -12.64 -12.39
C ARG A 168 6.66 -12.16 -10.97
N THR A 169 5.76 -12.64 -10.12
CA THR A 169 5.78 -12.39 -8.68
C THR A 169 7.02 -13.00 -8.02
N PRO A 170 7.45 -12.49 -6.85
CA PRO A 170 8.49 -13.15 -6.05
C PRO A 170 8.06 -14.54 -5.53
N LEU A 171 6.75 -14.78 -5.41
CA LEU A 171 6.20 -16.06 -4.95
C LEU A 171 6.42 -17.19 -5.97
N ARG A 172 6.66 -18.40 -5.44
CA ARG A 172 6.92 -19.62 -6.20
C ARG A 172 5.81 -20.64 -5.98
N ARG A 173 5.53 -21.44 -7.01
CA ARG A 173 4.70 -22.64 -6.91
C ARG A 173 5.49 -23.78 -6.26
N ALA A 174 4.81 -24.89 -5.98
CA ALA A 174 5.42 -26.13 -5.51
C ALA A 174 6.51 -26.66 -6.46
N ASP A 175 6.39 -26.44 -7.78
CA ASP A 175 7.39 -26.81 -8.79
C ASP A 175 8.62 -25.86 -8.84
N GLY A 176 8.69 -24.89 -7.92
CA GLY A 176 9.75 -23.89 -7.85
C GLY A 176 9.62 -22.74 -8.85
N ARG A 177 8.68 -22.77 -9.81
CA ARG A 177 8.51 -21.70 -10.79
C ARG A 177 7.82 -20.49 -10.17
N ARG A 178 8.32 -19.30 -10.50
CA ARG A 178 7.66 -18.04 -10.12
C ARG A 178 6.27 -17.92 -10.74
N ILE A 179 5.32 -17.38 -9.99
CA ILE A 179 3.94 -17.20 -10.43
C ILE A 179 3.88 -15.99 -11.38
N PRO A 180 3.28 -16.09 -12.59
CA PRO A 180 3.01 -14.93 -13.43
C PRO A 180 2.08 -13.96 -12.71
N VAL A 181 2.33 -12.66 -12.83
CA VAL A 181 1.45 -11.62 -12.26
C VAL A 181 0.03 -11.73 -12.81
N THR A 182 -0.11 -12.29 -14.01
CA THR A 182 -1.39 -12.41 -14.70
C THR A 182 -2.35 -13.44 -14.10
N LYS A 183 -1.85 -14.29 -13.19
CA LYS A 183 -2.71 -15.12 -12.34
C LYS A 183 -3.62 -14.27 -11.44
N TYR A 184 -3.19 -13.08 -11.07
CA TYR A 184 -3.87 -12.22 -10.09
C TYR A 184 -4.43 -10.93 -10.69
N GLN A 185 -3.85 -10.47 -11.80
CA GLN A 185 -4.26 -9.25 -12.49
C GLN A 185 -4.46 -9.51 -13.97
N ARG A 186 -5.60 -9.08 -14.53
CA ARG A 186 -5.76 -9.05 -15.98
C ARG A 186 -4.89 -7.94 -16.56
N LEU A 187 -3.97 -8.32 -17.46
CA LEU A 187 -3.05 -7.42 -18.14
C LEU A 187 -3.21 -7.60 -19.65
N ASN A 188 -3.04 -6.49 -20.37
CA ASN A 188 -2.79 -6.49 -21.80
C ASN A 188 -1.35 -6.04 -22.05
N PHE A 189 -0.82 -6.33 -23.22
CA PHE A 189 0.51 -5.91 -23.63
C PHE A 189 0.42 -5.17 -24.94
N ARG A 190 0.99 -3.97 -24.98
CA ARG A 190 1.12 -3.20 -26.21
C ARG A 190 2.54 -3.34 -26.72
N ILE A 191 2.66 -3.75 -27.97
CA ILE A 191 3.91 -3.94 -28.69
C ILE A 191 4.03 -2.82 -29.72
N TYR A 192 5.19 -2.18 -29.71
CA TYR A 192 5.59 -1.15 -30.64
C TYR A 192 6.58 -1.76 -31.61
N LEU A 193 6.30 -1.67 -32.91
CA LEU A 193 7.22 -2.02 -33.98
C LEU A 193 7.74 -0.72 -34.59
N THR A 194 9.06 -0.61 -34.71
CA THR A 194 9.70 0.57 -35.31
C THR A 194 10.63 0.18 -36.46
N HIS A 195 10.47 0.85 -37.60
CA HIS A 195 11.39 0.76 -38.74
C HIS A 195 12.11 2.10 -38.93
N ASP A 196 13.44 2.08 -39.08
CA ASP A 196 14.32 3.26 -39.21
C ASP A 196 14.11 4.36 -38.14
N ASN A 197 13.55 3.99 -36.98
CA ASN A 197 13.12 4.89 -35.91
C ASN A 197 12.05 5.92 -36.32
N ILE A 198 11.34 5.73 -37.43
CA ILE A 198 10.36 6.69 -37.94
C ILE A 198 8.93 6.12 -37.86
N GLU A 199 8.70 4.93 -38.40
CA GLU A 199 7.35 4.35 -38.45
C GLU A 199 7.08 3.52 -37.20
N GLU A 200 6.14 3.93 -36.36
CA GLU A 200 5.71 3.21 -35.16
C GLU A 200 4.34 2.55 -35.39
N GLU A 201 4.32 1.24 -35.58
CA GLU A 201 3.09 0.44 -35.58
C GLU A 201 2.83 -0.09 -34.16
N GLN A 202 1.55 -0.08 -33.75
CA GLN A 202 1.11 -0.55 -32.44
C GLN A 202 0.25 -1.79 -32.57
N HIS A 203 0.54 -2.79 -31.76
CA HIS A 203 -0.25 -4.01 -31.64
C HIS A 203 -0.57 -4.26 -30.17
N GLU A 204 -1.81 -4.65 -29.88
CA GLU A 204 -2.20 -5.03 -28.52
C GLU A 204 -2.54 -6.52 -28.47
N ILE A 205 -2.08 -7.18 -27.42
CA ILE A 205 -2.45 -8.56 -27.11
C ILE A 205 -2.97 -8.67 -25.69
N GLU A 206 -3.98 -9.50 -25.51
CA GLU A 206 -4.48 -9.88 -24.19
C GLU A 206 -3.56 -10.93 -23.55
N ASP A 207 -3.52 -11.02 -22.22
CA ASP A 207 -2.69 -12.00 -21.49
C ASP A 207 -2.86 -13.46 -21.92
N CYS A 208 -4.06 -13.86 -22.36
CA CYS A 208 -4.29 -15.23 -22.83
C CYS A 208 -3.52 -15.56 -24.13
N THR A 209 -3.18 -14.53 -24.91
CA THR A 209 -2.47 -14.63 -26.18
C THR A 209 -0.98 -14.44 -25.96
N LYS A 210 -0.21 -15.52 -26.08
CA LYS A 210 1.24 -15.51 -25.81
C LYS A 210 2.09 -15.15 -27.02
N GLU A 211 1.52 -15.20 -28.21
CA GLU A 211 2.22 -14.98 -29.46
C GLU A 211 1.42 -14.01 -30.35
N LEU A 212 2.12 -13.03 -30.92
CA LEU A 212 1.63 -12.13 -31.95
C LEU A 212 2.46 -12.36 -33.21
N MET A 213 1.81 -12.46 -34.37
CA MET A 213 2.50 -12.53 -35.66
C MET A 213 2.29 -11.22 -36.40
N ILE A 214 3.40 -10.53 -36.69
CA ILE A 214 3.43 -9.32 -37.51
C ILE A 214 3.81 -9.76 -38.93
N LEU A 215 2.92 -9.56 -39.89
CA LEU A 215 3.01 -10.04 -41.27
C LEU A 215 3.38 -8.91 -42.24
N ASN A 216 3.61 -9.29 -43.51
CA ASN A 216 3.81 -8.36 -44.63
C ASN A 216 5.01 -7.40 -44.44
N LEU A 217 6.04 -7.85 -43.73
CA LEU A 217 7.25 -7.07 -43.51
C LEU A 217 8.19 -7.19 -44.71
N ASN A 218 8.89 -6.10 -45.00
CA ASN A 218 9.91 -6.08 -46.05
C ASN A 218 11.04 -7.07 -45.72
N PRO A 219 11.52 -7.90 -46.67
CA PRO A 219 12.68 -8.77 -46.49
C PRO A 219 13.97 -7.97 -46.31
N ARG A 220 14.95 -8.53 -45.57
CA ARG A 220 16.24 -7.88 -45.27
C ARG A 220 16.13 -6.48 -44.64
N THR A 221 15.05 -6.24 -43.90
CA THR A 221 14.78 -4.96 -43.24
C THR A 221 14.87 -5.12 -41.73
N THR A 222 15.52 -4.16 -41.07
CA THR A 222 15.66 -4.15 -39.62
C THR A 222 14.46 -3.47 -38.96
N PHE A 223 13.85 -4.19 -38.02
CA PHE A 223 12.76 -3.73 -37.19
C PHE A 223 13.15 -3.80 -35.72
N CYS A 224 12.74 -2.81 -34.94
CA CYS A 224 12.98 -2.75 -33.51
C CYS A 224 11.66 -2.78 -32.75
N LEU A 225 11.57 -3.66 -31.76
CA LEU A 225 10.36 -3.84 -30.96
C LEU A 225 10.56 -3.42 -29.51
N GLN A 226 9.53 -2.80 -28.94
CA GLN A 226 9.40 -2.54 -27.50
C GLN A 226 8.02 -2.99 -27.04
N ALA A 227 7.88 -3.27 -25.76
CA ALA A 227 6.58 -3.64 -25.20
C ALA A 227 6.35 -2.98 -23.84
N GLU A 228 5.10 -2.67 -23.55
CA GLU A 228 4.64 -2.18 -22.24
C GLU A 228 3.46 -3.01 -21.74
N THR A 229 3.26 -2.98 -20.44
CA THR A 229 2.16 -3.65 -19.76
C THR A 229 1.03 -2.65 -19.50
N LEU A 230 -0.20 -3.05 -19.77
CA LEU A 230 -1.41 -2.29 -19.49
C LEU A 230 -2.29 -3.03 -18.50
N VAL A 231 -2.70 -2.35 -17.44
CA VAL A 231 -3.60 -2.90 -16.42
C VAL A 231 -5.04 -2.64 -16.85
N ALA A 232 -5.71 -3.65 -17.41
CA ALA A 232 -7.04 -3.51 -18.02
C ALA A 232 -8.10 -2.86 -17.11
N ARG A 233 -8.04 -3.09 -15.78
CA ARG A 233 -8.99 -2.50 -14.82
C ARG A 233 -8.72 -1.04 -14.44
N ARG A 234 -7.46 -0.59 -14.52
CA ARG A 234 -7.01 0.71 -13.97
C ARG A 234 -6.53 1.67 -15.05
N GLY A 235 -6.23 1.19 -16.26
CA GLY A 235 -5.56 1.97 -17.29
C GLY A 235 -4.11 2.33 -16.95
N GLN A 236 -3.54 1.75 -15.89
CA GLN A 236 -2.14 1.96 -15.53
C GLN A 236 -1.23 1.32 -16.59
N VAL A 237 -0.19 2.04 -16.99
CA VAL A 237 0.77 1.60 -18.01
C VAL A 237 2.17 1.55 -17.41
N SER A 238 2.94 0.52 -17.75
CA SER A 238 4.36 0.43 -17.39
C SER A 238 5.21 1.34 -18.29
N PRO A 239 6.44 1.68 -17.89
CA PRO A 239 7.44 2.13 -18.86
C PRO A 239 7.61 1.09 -19.98
N ARG A 240 8.05 1.54 -21.15
CA ARG A 240 8.42 0.62 -22.24
C ARG A 240 9.63 -0.21 -21.85
N GLY A 241 9.59 -1.48 -22.20
CA GLY A 241 10.71 -2.41 -22.07
C GLY A 241 11.89 -2.05 -22.99
N PRO A 242 13.00 -2.80 -22.86
CA PRO A 242 14.18 -2.59 -23.69
C PRO A 242 13.87 -2.81 -25.17
N LYS A 243 14.50 -2.00 -26.04
CA LYS A 243 14.38 -2.12 -27.49
C LYS A 243 15.11 -3.38 -27.97
N THR A 244 14.41 -4.24 -28.71
CA THR A 244 14.95 -5.47 -29.29
C THR A 244 14.84 -5.41 -30.81
N CYS A 245 15.97 -5.38 -31.52
CA CYS A 245 15.99 -5.24 -32.98
C CYS A 245 16.34 -6.55 -33.67
N VAL A 246 15.70 -6.81 -34.82
CA VAL A 246 15.90 -7.99 -35.65
C VAL A 246 15.76 -7.64 -37.13
N THR A 247 16.43 -8.40 -37.99
CA THR A 247 16.36 -8.24 -39.45
C THR A 247 15.63 -9.42 -40.07
N THR A 248 14.65 -9.15 -40.92
CA THR A 248 13.94 -10.17 -41.73
C THR A 248 14.90 -10.90 -42.69
N LEU A 249 14.59 -12.16 -43.02
CA LEU A 249 15.45 -13.01 -43.86
C LEU A 249 15.46 -12.59 -45.33
#